data_AF-A0A945U945-F1
#
_entry.id   AF-A0A945U945-F1
#
_cell.length_a   1.000
_cell.length_b   1.000
_cell.length_c   1.000
_cell.angle_alpha   90.00
_cell.angle_beta   90.00
_cell.angle_gamma   90.00
#
_symmetry.space_group_name_H-M   'P 1'
#
loop_
_entity.id
_entity.type
_entity.pdbx_description
1 polymer ?
#
loop_
_entity_poly.entity_id
_entity_poly.type
_entity_poly.pdbx_seq_one_letter_code
_entity_poly.pdbx_strand_id
1 'polypeptide(L)'
;MALYKTRAIVIKSFNLSESDRLITFMTEYHGKVKCVAKGARKIKNRFWGALEPMSFINLIYFGKEHQSLFRLNNSDIIESFHAIRDDFDKLYTGVYFIDLIDSMVLEGHPEKKIFGLLYQSLAALDLQTELEPLRRLFEIRLLSLSGYAPQLDHCVLCKNLPQYNMIPFSYAHNGILCQTCSNRTRIDIQFSTGTKNYIKKLLDVDIRTCGRLKFPKTQAEEIGKVTHRLVLSHLGRELKSYPFIKKMAEFSI
;
A
#
# COMPACT_ATOMS: atom_id res chain seq x y z
N MET A 1 -21.47 -22.91 -11.97
CA MET A 1 -20.74 -21.69 -11.55
C MET A 1 -19.79 -22.12 -10.45
N ALA A 2 -18.51 -21.80 -10.56
CA ALA A 2 -17.52 -22.18 -9.55
C ALA A 2 -17.76 -21.40 -8.26
N LEU A 3 -17.61 -22.06 -7.12
CA LEU A 3 -17.70 -21.48 -5.79
C LEU A 3 -16.27 -21.29 -5.26
N TYR A 4 -15.92 -20.07 -4.90
CA TYR A 4 -14.62 -19.71 -4.35
C TYR A 4 -14.76 -19.40 -2.86
N LYS A 5 -13.79 -19.86 -2.06
CA LYS A 5 -13.67 -19.59 -0.63
C LYS A 5 -12.25 -19.12 -0.34
N THR A 6 -12.11 -17.93 0.22
CA THR A 6 -10.80 -17.34 0.52
C THR A 6 -10.91 -16.33 1.65
N ARG A 7 -9.79 -16.04 2.30
CA ARG A 7 -9.68 -14.84 3.12
C ARG A 7 -9.48 -13.62 2.22
N ALA A 8 -9.99 -12.47 2.64
CA ALA A 8 -9.94 -11.25 1.84
C ALA A 8 -9.97 -9.99 2.71
N ILE A 9 -9.44 -8.89 2.17
CA ILE A 9 -9.54 -7.55 2.74
C ILE A 9 -10.41 -6.70 1.82
N VAL A 10 -11.39 -5.99 2.38
CA VAL A 10 -12.20 -5.02 1.64
C VAL A 10 -11.35 -3.80 1.30
N ILE A 11 -11.17 -3.51 0.01
CA ILE A 11 -10.39 -2.33 -0.42
C ILE A 11 -11.28 -1.20 -0.95
N LYS A 12 -12.45 -1.53 -1.51
CA LYS A 12 -13.42 -0.55 -1.99
C LYS A 12 -14.84 -1.05 -1.77
N SER A 13 -15.73 -0.14 -1.40
CA SER A 13 -17.15 -0.39 -1.20
C SER A 13 -17.92 0.78 -1.76
N PHE A 14 -18.80 0.55 -2.74
CA PHE A 14 -19.63 1.62 -3.30
C PHE A 14 -21.05 1.15 -3.59
N ASN A 15 -21.99 2.09 -3.51
CA ASN A 15 -23.40 1.83 -3.80
C ASN A 15 -23.57 1.61 -5.31
N LEU A 16 -24.08 0.45 -5.70
CA LEU A 16 -24.29 0.09 -7.11
C LEU A 16 -25.73 0.38 -7.56
N SER A 17 -26.69 0.17 -6.66
CA SER A 17 -28.11 0.44 -6.88
C SER A 17 -28.76 0.80 -5.54
N GLU A 18 -30.08 1.03 -5.50
CA GLU A 18 -30.82 1.25 -4.25
C GLU A 18 -30.60 0.17 -3.20
N SER A 19 -30.42 -1.09 -3.62
CA SER A 19 -30.30 -2.22 -2.69
C SER A 19 -28.93 -2.89 -2.68
N ASP A 20 -28.08 -2.64 -3.67
CA ASP A 20 -26.84 -3.41 -3.87
C ASP A 20 -25.58 -2.54 -3.70
N ARG A 21 -24.46 -3.20 -3.36
CA ARG A 21 -23.13 -2.60 -3.38
C ARG A 21 -22.21 -3.35 -4.34
N LEU A 22 -21.28 -2.65 -4.97
CA LEU A 22 -20.12 -3.26 -5.62
C LEU A 22 -18.94 -3.15 -4.66
N ILE A 23 -18.33 -4.31 -4.37
CA ILE A 23 -17.22 -4.41 -3.43
C ILE A 23 -16.00 -4.93 -4.18
N THR A 24 -14.86 -4.28 -3.99
CA THR A 24 -13.57 -4.80 -4.44
C THR A 24 -12.83 -5.35 -3.22
N PHE A 25 -12.30 -6.56 -3.38
CA PHE A 25 -11.52 -7.25 -2.37
C PHE A 25 -10.11 -7.50 -2.87
N MET A 26 -9.12 -7.36 -1.99
CA MET A 26 -7.83 -8.00 -2.16
C MET A 26 -7.90 -9.38 -1.51
N THR A 27 -7.87 -10.44 -2.31
CA THR A 27 -7.96 -11.83 -1.80
C THR A 27 -6.58 -12.42 -1.59
N GLU A 28 -6.48 -13.39 -0.70
CA GLU A 28 -5.21 -14.08 -0.42
C GLU A 28 -4.67 -14.85 -1.63
N TYR A 29 -5.55 -15.47 -2.43
CA TYR A 29 -5.16 -16.44 -3.46
C TYR A 29 -5.62 -16.11 -4.88
N HIS A 30 -6.52 -15.15 -5.06
CA HIS A 30 -7.13 -14.86 -6.38
C HIS A 30 -6.92 -13.40 -6.82
N GLY A 31 -6.00 -12.69 -6.15
CA GLY A 31 -5.71 -11.28 -6.45
C GLY A 31 -6.88 -10.36 -6.10
N LYS A 32 -6.96 -9.23 -6.81
CA LYS A 32 -8.10 -8.31 -6.70
C LYS A 32 -9.32 -8.88 -7.41
N VAL A 33 -10.45 -8.92 -6.70
CA VAL A 33 -11.74 -9.39 -7.25
C VAL A 33 -12.85 -8.39 -6.95
N LYS A 34 -13.77 -8.21 -7.89
CA LYS A 34 -14.97 -7.38 -7.73
C LYS A 34 -16.20 -8.25 -7.59
N CYS A 35 -17.02 -8.00 -6.58
CA CYS A 35 -18.27 -8.73 -6.37
C CYS A 35 -19.46 -7.79 -6.16
N VAL A 36 -20.58 -8.11 -6.82
CA VAL A 36 -21.88 -7.52 -6.49
C VAL A 36 -22.43 -8.18 -5.23
N ALA A 37 -22.61 -7.38 -4.17
CA ALA A 37 -23.27 -7.76 -2.94
C ALA A 37 -24.75 -7.36 -3.00
N LYS A 38 -25.60 -8.30 -3.42
CA LYS A 38 -27.03 -8.06 -3.56
C LYS A 38 -27.71 -7.84 -2.21
N GLY A 39 -28.55 -6.82 -2.13
CA GLY A 39 -29.29 -6.46 -0.92
C GLY A 39 -28.43 -5.89 0.22
N ALA A 40 -27.14 -5.59 -0.03
CA ALA A 40 -26.22 -5.10 0.98
C ALA A 40 -26.59 -3.71 1.56
N ARG A 41 -27.47 -2.95 0.90
CA ARG A 41 -27.99 -1.68 1.42
C ARG A 41 -29.30 -1.80 2.20
N LYS A 42 -29.92 -2.98 2.24
CA LYS A 42 -31.17 -3.18 2.99
C LYS A 42 -30.88 -3.07 4.49
N ILE A 43 -31.84 -2.50 5.25
CA ILE A 43 -31.74 -2.30 6.71
C ILE A 43 -31.41 -3.63 7.43
N LYS A 44 -32.07 -4.73 7.02
CA LYS A 44 -31.79 -6.09 7.49
C LYS A 44 -30.97 -6.84 6.44
N ASN A 45 -29.71 -6.46 6.23
CA ASN A 45 -28.80 -7.21 5.37
C ASN A 45 -27.97 -8.21 6.19
N ARG A 46 -27.54 -9.29 5.54
CA ARG A 46 -26.73 -10.34 6.18
C ARG A 46 -25.24 -9.98 6.34
N PHE A 47 -24.81 -8.81 5.87
CA PHE A 47 -23.40 -8.44 5.76
C PHE A 47 -22.91 -7.46 6.84
N TRP A 48 -23.75 -7.05 7.80
CA TRP A 48 -23.43 -6.40 9.09
C TRP A 48 -22.03 -5.73 9.24
N GLY A 49 -21.71 -4.75 8.40
CA GLY A 49 -20.42 -4.03 8.43
C GLY A 49 -19.19 -4.78 7.87
N ALA A 50 -19.34 -6.06 7.52
CA ALA A 50 -18.28 -6.89 6.94
C ALA A 50 -17.77 -6.38 5.59
N LEU A 51 -18.58 -5.55 4.91
CA LEU A 51 -18.26 -4.94 3.61
C LEU A 51 -17.75 -3.51 3.71
N GLU A 52 -17.38 -3.07 4.91
CA GLU A 52 -16.71 -1.78 5.11
C GLU A 52 -15.21 -1.91 4.75
N PRO A 53 -14.59 -0.86 4.18
CA PRO A 53 -13.17 -0.86 3.87
C PRO A 53 -12.29 -1.28 5.06
N MET A 54 -11.17 -1.94 4.74
CA MET A 54 -10.16 -2.47 5.66
C MET A 54 -10.61 -3.67 6.50
N SER A 55 -11.89 -4.07 6.47
CA SER A 55 -12.34 -5.30 7.12
C SER A 55 -11.66 -6.53 6.52
N PHE A 56 -11.13 -7.38 7.39
CA PHE A 56 -10.56 -8.68 7.05
C PHE A 56 -11.62 -9.77 7.27
N ILE A 57 -11.93 -10.54 6.22
CA ILE A 57 -13.11 -11.40 6.18
C ILE A 57 -12.81 -12.78 5.60
N ASN A 58 -13.66 -13.74 5.95
CA ASN A 58 -13.86 -14.95 5.16
C ASN A 58 -14.87 -14.64 4.06
N LEU A 59 -14.44 -14.76 2.80
CA LEU A 59 -15.23 -14.44 1.62
C LEU A 59 -15.65 -15.70 0.88
N ILE A 60 -16.95 -15.78 0.55
CA ILE A 60 -17.51 -16.79 -0.36
C ILE A 60 -18.16 -16.07 -1.53
N TYR A 61 -17.74 -16.39 -2.76
CA TYR A 61 -18.27 -15.79 -3.98
C TYR A 61 -18.34 -16.82 -5.11
N PHE A 62 -19.14 -16.56 -6.14
CA PHE A 62 -19.29 -17.48 -7.26
C PHE A 62 -19.36 -16.78 -8.61
N GLY A 63 -18.95 -17.51 -9.64
CA GLY A 63 -18.75 -16.95 -10.97
C GLY A 63 -18.42 -17.95 -12.05
N LYS A 64 -18.32 -17.44 -13.29
CA LYS A 64 -17.61 -18.12 -14.37
C LYS A 64 -16.12 -17.81 -14.27
N GLU A 65 -15.29 -18.71 -14.75
CA GLU A 65 -13.87 -18.47 -14.93
C GLU A 65 -13.67 -17.29 -15.90
N HIS A 66 -12.70 -16.41 -15.64
CA HIS A 66 -12.37 -15.22 -16.43
C HIS A 66 -13.41 -14.08 -16.51
N GLN A 67 -14.49 -14.10 -15.73
CA GLN A 67 -15.37 -12.93 -15.66
C GLN A 67 -14.75 -11.81 -14.80
N SER A 68 -15.03 -10.56 -15.14
CA SER A 68 -14.56 -9.38 -14.40
C SER A 68 -15.38 -9.08 -13.14
N LEU A 69 -16.60 -9.61 -13.04
CA LEU A 69 -17.55 -9.28 -11.99
C LEU A 69 -18.24 -10.52 -11.41
N PHE A 70 -18.04 -10.76 -10.13
CA PHE A 70 -18.56 -11.91 -9.40
C PHE A 70 -19.82 -11.58 -8.59
N ARG A 71 -20.48 -12.62 -8.08
CA ARG A 71 -21.59 -12.48 -7.13
C ARG A 71 -21.11 -12.87 -5.75
N LEU A 72 -21.32 -11.98 -4.78
CA LEU A 72 -20.99 -12.25 -3.39
C LEU A 72 -22.05 -13.17 -2.78
N ASN A 73 -21.60 -14.28 -2.19
CA ASN A 73 -22.48 -15.22 -1.50
C ASN A 73 -22.46 -15.00 0.02
N ASN A 74 -21.29 -15.02 0.65
CA ASN A 74 -21.17 -14.80 2.08
C ASN A 74 -19.92 -14.00 2.42
N SER A 75 -19.96 -13.33 3.57
CA SER A 75 -18.85 -12.55 4.11
C SER A 75 -18.93 -12.56 5.63
N ASP A 76 -18.01 -13.22 6.29
CA ASP A 76 -17.93 -13.27 7.76
C ASP A 76 -16.69 -12.50 8.23
N ILE A 77 -16.84 -11.61 9.21
CA ILE A 77 -15.71 -10.83 9.75
C ILE A 77 -14.76 -11.77 10.49
N ILE A 78 -13.47 -11.65 10.17
CA ILE A 78 -12.38 -12.22 10.96
C ILE A 78 -11.81 -11.13 11.87
N GLU A 79 -11.42 -10.00 11.29
CA GLU A 79 -10.95 -8.82 12.02
C GLU A 79 -11.53 -7.56 11.40
N SER A 80 -12.06 -6.68 12.24
CA SER A 80 -12.58 -5.38 11.81
C SER A 80 -11.50 -4.30 11.86
N PHE A 81 -10.47 -4.42 12.70
CA PHE A 81 -9.52 -3.35 13.05
C PHE A 81 -10.24 -2.09 13.54
N HIS A 82 -10.94 -2.20 14.68
CA HIS A 82 -11.79 -1.13 15.21
C HIS A 82 -11.02 0.16 15.50
N ALA A 83 -9.79 0.08 16.03
CA ALA A 83 -9.03 1.26 16.41
C ALA A 83 -8.63 2.12 15.20
N ILE A 84 -8.58 1.53 13.99
CA ILE A 84 -8.38 2.29 12.75
C ILE A 84 -9.55 3.25 12.49
N ARG A 85 -10.78 2.90 12.87
CA ARG A 85 -11.96 3.73 12.62
C ARG A 85 -12.17 4.80 13.69
N ASP A 86 -11.66 4.56 14.89
CA ASP A 86 -11.82 5.46 16.04
C ASP A 86 -10.74 6.57 16.07
N ASP A 87 -9.68 6.43 15.28
CA ASP A 87 -8.58 7.37 15.16
C ASP A 87 -8.48 7.89 13.72
N PHE A 88 -8.52 9.21 13.56
CA PHE A 88 -8.51 9.85 12.26
C PHE A 88 -7.19 9.59 11.50
N ASP A 89 -6.04 9.72 12.14
CA ASP A 89 -4.73 9.51 11.51
C ASP A 89 -4.56 8.06 11.05
N LYS A 90 -5.07 7.10 11.84
CA LYS A 90 -5.12 5.69 11.44
C LYS A 90 -6.07 5.48 10.28
N LEU A 91 -7.28 6.03 10.32
CA LEU A 91 -8.28 5.88 9.27
C LEU A 91 -7.72 6.28 7.91
N TYR A 92 -7.10 7.48 7.82
CA TYR A 92 -6.53 7.95 6.56
C TYR A 92 -5.31 7.15 6.13
N THR A 93 -4.44 6.76 7.07
CA THR A 93 -3.30 5.90 6.75
C THR A 93 -3.76 4.57 6.15
N GLY A 94 -4.83 3.97 6.69
CA GLY A 94 -5.41 2.75 6.15
C GLY A 94 -6.07 2.95 4.78
N VAL A 95 -6.78 4.07 4.58
CA VAL A 95 -7.33 4.48 3.27
C VAL A 95 -6.22 4.66 2.23
N TYR A 96 -5.09 5.24 2.62
CA TYR A 96 -3.92 5.38 1.75
C TYR A 96 -3.35 4.03 1.34
N PHE A 97 -3.24 3.08 2.28
CA PHE A 97 -2.75 1.73 1.98
C PHE A 97 -3.65 0.99 0.97
N ILE A 98 -4.97 1.04 1.14
CA ILE A 98 -5.89 0.40 0.20
C ILE A 98 -5.95 1.12 -1.16
N ASP A 99 -5.76 2.45 -1.21
CA ASP A 99 -5.71 3.21 -2.48
C ASP A 99 -4.43 2.91 -3.28
N LEU A 100 -3.29 2.76 -2.59
CA LEU A 100 -2.04 2.26 -3.16
C LEU A 100 -2.20 0.87 -3.78
N ILE A 101 -2.76 -0.07 -3.01
CA ILE A 101 -3.01 -1.44 -3.47
C ILE A 101 -3.96 -1.46 -4.67
N ASP A 102 -5.05 -0.70 -4.59
CA ASP A 102 -6.01 -0.64 -5.69
C ASP A 102 -5.40 -0.04 -6.96
N SER A 103 -4.45 0.88 -6.82
CA SER A 103 -3.81 1.52 -7.97
C SER A 103 -2.66 0.72 -8.58
N MET A 104 -1.91 -0.04 -7.76
CA MET A 104 -0.69 -0.73 -8.21
C MET A 104 -0.89 -2.21 -8.54
N VAL A 105 -1.92 -2.86 -7.98
CA VAL A 105 -2.16 -4.30 -8.20
C VAL A 105 -3.14 -4.49 -9.36
N LEU A 106 -2.89 -5.46 -10.25
CA LEU A 106 -3.81 -5.81 -11.32
C LEU A 106 -4.93 -6.75 -10.84
N GLU A 107 -6.10 -6.66 -11.46
CA GLU A 107 -7.24 -7.55 -11.15
C GLU A 107 -6.94 -8.99 -11.58
N GLY A 108 -7.35 -9.97 -10.76
CA GLY A 108 -7.20 -11.41 -11.07
C GLY A 108 -5.78 -11.98 -10.97
N HIS A 109 -4.76 -11.18 -10.64
CA HIS A 109 -3.38 -11.66 -10.45
C HIS A 109 -3.12 -12.02 -8.98
N PRO A 110 -2.83 -13.29 -8.65
CA PRO A 110 -2.53 -13.70 -7.28
C PRO A 110 -1.24 -13.05 -6.76
N GLU A 111 -1.38 -12.21 -5.73
CA GLU A 111 -0.26 -11.48 -5.12
C GLU A 111 -0.20 -11.72 -3.61
N LYS A 112 0.09 -12.97 -3.22
CA LYS A 112 0.02 -13.41 -1.80
C LYS A 112 0.93 -12.59 -0.88
N LYS A 113 2.10 -12.15 -1.36
CA LYS A 113 3.03 -11.30 -0.58
C LYS A 113 2.45 -9.91 -0.35
N ILE A 114 1.81 -9.32 -1.37
CA ILE A 114 1.16 -8.01 -1.26
C ILE A 114 -0.06 -8.08 -0.35
N PHE A 115 -0.85 -9.15 -0.45
CA PHE A 115 -1.93 -9.43 0.52
C PHE A 115 -1.39 -9.49 1.95
N GLY A 116 -0.31 -10.24 2.17
CA GLY A 116 0.35 -10.33 3.48
C GLY A 116 0.85 -8.99 3.99
N LEU A 117 1.44 -8.16 3.12
CA LEU A 117 1.86 -6.80 3.45
C LEU A 117 0.66 -5.95 3.91
N LEU A 118 -0.43 -5.91 3.14
CA LEU A 118 -1.62 -5.15 3.50
C LEU A 118 -2.23 -5.62 4.83
N TYR A 119 -2.38 -6.93 5.02
CA TYR A 119 -2.90 -7.48 6.27
C TYR A 119 -2.04 -7.08 7.49
N GLN A 120 -0.73 -7.30 7.40
CA GLN A 120 0.19 -6.99 8.50
C GLN A 120 0.27 -5.49 8.77
N SER A 121 0.17 -4.65 7.73
CA SER A 121 0.13 -3.21 7.88
C SER A 121 -1.12 -2.72 8.58
N LEU A 122 -2.30 -3.26 8.25
CA LEU A 122 -3.54 -2.91 8.96
C LEU A 122 -3.51 -3.40 10.41
N ALA A 123 -3.00 -4.61 10.67
CA ALA A 123 -2.83 -5.10 12.04
C ALA A 123 -1.83 -4.24 12.85
N ALA A 124 -0.73 -3.79 12.25
CA ALA A 124 0.20 -2.88 12.90
C ALA A 124 -0.41 -1.49 13.12
N LEU A 125 -1.18 -0.99 12.15
CA LEU A 125 -1.86 0.31 12.22
C LEU A 125 -2.91 0.35 13.34
N ASP A 126 -3.64 -0.74 13.54
CA ASP A 126 -4.62 -0.87 14.61
C ASP A 126 -3.96 -0.68 15.99
N LEU A 127 -2.75 -1.20 16.18
CA LEU A 127 -2.04 -1.22 17.47
C LEU A 127 -1.08 -0.04 17.72
N GLN A 128 -0.43 0.49 16.68
CA GLN A 128 0.64 1.49 16.82
C GLN A 128 0.11 2.93 16.90
N THR A 129 0.86 3.82 17.55
CA THR A 129 0.62 5.27 17.57
C THR A 129 1.54 6.02 16.62
N GLU A 130 2.78 5.55 16.45
CA GLU A 130 3.76 6.14 15.54
C GLU A 130 3.58 5.62 14.11
N LEU A 131 2.90 6.41 13.26
CA LEU A 131 2.43 5.96 11.95
C LEU A 131 3.40 6.24 10.80
N GLU A 132 4.30 7.23 10.92
CA GLU A 132 5.24 7.59 9.85
C GLU A 132 6.16 6.43 9.43
N PRO A 133 6.78 5.68 10.37
CA PRO A 133 7.53 4.46 10.03
C PRO A 133 6.73 3.47 9.20
N LEU A 134 5.48 3.23 9.61
CA LEU A 134 4.61 2.25 8.98
C LEU A 134 4.20 2.70 7.57
N ARG A 135 3.94 4.00 7.38
CA ARG A 135 3.65 4.60 6.07
C ARG A 135 4.80 4.39 5.09
N ARG A 136 6.03 4.79 5.47
CA ARG A 136 7.21 4.62 4.62
C ARG A 136 7.55 3.15 4.36
N LEU A 137 7.39 2.29 5.37
CA LEU A 137 7.59 0.86 5.25
C LEU A 137 6.64 0.26 4.20
N PHE A 138 5.36 0.61 4.28
CA PHE A 138 4.36 0.08 3.35
C PHE A 138 4.68 0.49 1.91
N GLU A 139 4.99 1.77 1.67
CA GLU A 139 5.32 2.27 0.34
C GLU A 139 6.53 1.56 -0.27
N ILE A 140 7.65 1.47 0.46
CA ILE A 140 8.88 0.89 -0.10
C ILE A 140 8.74 -0.62 -0.33
N ARG A 141 8.02 -1.32 0.56
CA ARG A 141 7.77 -2.75 0.38
C ARG A 141 6.79 -3.04 -0.73
N LEU A 142 5.76 -2.21 -0.88
CA LEU A 142 4.83 -2.36 -1.99
C LEU A 142 5.55 -2.12 -3.32
N LEU A 143 6.32 -1.04 -3.44
CA LEU A 143 7.18 -0.78 -4.61
C LEU A 143 8.10 -1.98 -4.89
N SER A 144 8.75 -2.53 -3.86
CA SER A 144 9.63 -3.69 -4.02
C SER A 144 8.90 -4.95 -4.48
N LEU A 145 7.75 -5.28 -3.87
CA LEU A 145 6.94 -6.44 -4.25
C LEU A 145 6.34 -6.29 -5.65
N SER A 146 6.04 -5.07 -6.09
CA SER A 146 5.60 -4.76 -7.45
C SER A 146 6.75 -4.76 -8.48
N GLY A 147 8.00 -5.06 -8.09
CA GLY A 147 9.15 -5.11 -8.99
C GLY A 147 9.83 -3.76 -9.25
N TYR A 148 9.50 -2.72 -8.49
CA TYR A 148 10.01 -1.35 -8.61
C TYR A 148 10.95 -0.96 -7.45
N ALA A 149 11.60 -1.95 -6.82
CA ALA A 149 12.59 -1.68 -5.77
C ALA A 149 13.72 -0.76 -6.33
N PRO A 150 14.02 0.38 -5.69
CA PRO A 150 15.13 1.21 -6.12
C PRO A 150 16.47 0.52 -5.86
N GLN A 151 17.43 0.70 -6.77
CA GLN A 151 18.80 0.25 -6.57
C GLN A 151 19.53 1.19 -5.59
N LEU A 152 19.90 0.67 -4.41
CA LEU A 152 20.48 1.44 -3.31
C LEU A 152 21.86 0.92 -2.86
N ASP A 153 22.37 -0.18 -3.41
CA ASP A 153 23.64 -0.76 -2.95
C ASP A 153 24.83 -0.18 -3.70
N HIS A 154 24.70 -0.10 -5.03
CA HIS A 154 25.73 0.41 -5.92
C HIS A 154 25.13 1.33 -6.97
N CYS A 155 25.99 2.08 -7.67
CA CYS A 155 25.59 2.87 -8.82
C CYS A 155 24.81 2.03 -9.82
N VAL A 156 23.60 2.45 -10.16
CA VAL A 156 22.71 1.68 -11.02
C VAL A 156 23.28 1.43 -12.42
N LEU A 157 24.13 2.35 -12.90
CA LEU A 157 24.75 2.30 -14.22
C LEU A 157 26.06 1.49 -14.26
N CYS A 158 27.00 1.73 -13.34
CA CYS A 158 28.35 1.14 -13.42
C CYS A 158 28.71 0.18 -12.27
N LYS A 159 27.81 -0.03 -11.30
CA LYS A 159 28.00 -0.91 -10.13
C LYS A 159 29.09 -0.50 -9.12
N ASN A 160 29.74 0.66 -9.30
CA ASN A 160 30.64 1.21 -8.28
C ASN A 160 29.89 1.74 -7.06
N LEU A 161 30.51 1.68 -5.88
CA LEU A 161 29.97 2.23 -4.64
C LEU A 161 29.97 3.77 -4.67
N PRO A 162 28.84 4.44 -4.41
CA PRO A 162 28.82 5.89 -4.25
C PRO A 162 29.54 6.32 -2.98
N GLN A 163 30.47 7.26 -3.09
CA GLN A 163 31.22 7.84 -1.95
C GLN A 163 30.74 9.27 -1.70
N TYR A 164 29.50 9.41 -1.23
CA TYR A 164 28.87 10.72 -0.98
C TYR A 164 28.19 10.78 0.39
N ASN A 165 28.21 11.95 1.02
CA ASN A 165 27.27 12.27 2.11
C ASN A 165 25.84 12.46 1.57
N MET A 166 25.72 13.12 0.40
CA MET A 166 24.47 13.33 -0.35
C MET A 166 24.47 12.50 -1.63
N ILE A 167 23.66 11.46 -1.67
CA ILE A 167 23.66 10.44 -2.71
C ILE A 167 22.73 10.87 -3.86
N PRO A 168 23.24 11.02 -5.09
CA PRO A 168 22.40 11.31 -6.25
C PRO A 168 21.53 10.12 -6.63
N PHE A 169 20.28 10.38 -7.00
CA PHE A 169 19.32 9.39 -7.46
C PHE A 169 18.70 9.80 -8.79
N SER A 170 18.50 8.83 -9.67
CA SER A 170 17.81 8.98 -10.95
C SER A 170 16.55 8.14 -10.96
N TYR A 171 15.39 8.77 -11.16
CA TYR A 171 14.13 8.04 -11.33
C TYR A 171 14.09 7.29 -12.65
N ALA A 172 14.68 7.87 -13.70
CA ALA A 172 14.75 7.23 -15.02
C ALA A 172 15.48 5.88 -15.00
N HIS A 173 16.49 5.75 -14.15
CA HIS A 173 17.23 4.50 -13.96
C HIS A 173 16.84 3.72 -12.70
N ASN A 174 15.88 4.22 -11.92
CA ASN A 174 15.42 3.64 -10.65
C ASN A 174 16.57 3.31 -9.67
N GLY A 175 17.50 4.25 -9.45
CA GLY A 175 18.62 3.96 -8.56
C GLY A 175 19.60 5.10 -8.31
N ILE A 176 20.50 4.85 -7.37
CA ILE A 176 21.58 5.78 -7.00
C ILE A 176 22.69 5.82 -8.05
N LEU A 177 23.40 6.94 -8.12
CA LEU A 177 24.53 7.16 -9.05
C LEU A 177 25.84 7.41 -8.27
N CYS A 178 26.96 6.92 -8.81
CA CYS A 178 28.29 7.32 -8.32
C CYS A 178 28.72 8.68 -8.91
N GLN A 179 29.85 9.21 -8.44
CA GLN A 179 30.40 10.50 -8.87
C GLN A 179 30.56 10.64 -10.38
N THR A 180 31.12 9.63 -11.03
CA THR A 180 31.39 9.69 -12.46
C THR A 180 30.10 9.65 -13.28
N CYS A 181 29.14 8.82 -12.88
CA CYS A 181 27.87 8.67 -13.57
C CYS A 181 26.95 9.87 -13.35
N SER A 182 26.97 10.48 -12.16
CA SER A 182 26.15 11.65 -11.85
C SER A 182 26.48 12.89 -12.71
N ASN A 183 27.68 12.95 -13.28
CA ASN A 183 28.08 14.04 -14.19
C ASN A 183 27.54 13.87 -15.63
N ARG A 184 27.07 12.67 -16.00
CA ARG A 184 26.65 12.32 -17.37
C ARG A 184 25.18 11.94 -17.46
N THR A 185 24.50 11.90 -16.32
CA THR A 185 23.13 11.43 -16.19
C THR A 185 22.36 12.44 -15.36
N ARG A 186 21.09 12.65 -15.71
CA ARG A 186 20.21 13.52 -14.95
C ARG A 186 20.07 13.03 -13.51
N ILE A 187 20.39 13.92 -12.57
CA ILE A 187 20.10 13.74 -11.15
C ILE A 187 18.71 14.36 -10.91
N ASP A 188 17.79 13.57 -10.38
CA ASP A 188 16.44 14.06 -10.08
C ASP A 188 16.30 14.50 -8.62
N ILE A 189 16.98 13.82 -7.70
CA ILE A 189 17.02 14.14 -6.28
C ILE A 189 18.37 13.73 -5.67
N GLN A 190 18.73 14.34 -4.56
CA GLN A 190 19.82 13.92 -3.69
C GLN A 190 19.27 13.72 -2.28
N PHE A 191 19.75 12.71 -1.58
CA PHE A 191 19.36 12.45 -0.19
C PHE A 191 20.56 11.95 0.63
N SER A 192 20.45 12.07 1.95
CA SER A 192 21.55 11.69 2.83
C SER A 192 21.86 10.19 2.83
N THR A 193 23.09 9.80 3.18
CA THR A 193 23.42 8.38 3.47
C THR A 193 22.54 7.80 4.58
N GLY A 194 22.11 8.62 5.55
CA GLY A 194 21.13 8.23 6.57
C GLY A 194 19.81 7.78 5.95
N THR A 195 19.25 8.57 5.03
CA THR A 195 18.04 8.22 4.28
C THR A 195 18.18 6.90 3.54
N LYS A 196 19.28 6.68 2.81
CA LYS A 196 19.55 5.38 2.16
C LYS A 196 19.48 4.23 3.17
N ASN A 197 20.14 4.36 4.30
CA ASN A 197 20.21 3.31 5.32
C ASN A 197 18.83 3.04 5.94
N TYR A 198 18.03 4.08 6.14
CA TYR A 198 16.65 3.95 6.60
C TYR A 198 15.75 3.25 5.57
N ILE A 199 15.84 3.59 4.27
CA ILE A 199 15.10 2.90 3.21
C ILE A 199 15.44 1.40 3.21
N LYS A 200 16.73 1.06 3.31
CA LYS A 200 17.16 -0.33 3.45
C LYS A 200 16.58 -0.98 4.71
N LYS A 201 16.65 -0.29 5.85
CA LYS A 201 16.11 -0.82 7.13
C LYS A 201 14.60 -1.07 7.06
N LEU A 202 13.85 -0.23 6.36
CA LEU A 202 12.41 -0.38 6.16
C LEU A 202 12.04 -1.62 5.34
N LEU A 203 12.91 -2.07 4.43
CA LEU A 203 12.72 -3.33 3.70
C LEU A 203 12.80 -4.55 4.63
N ASP A 204 13.60 -4.50 5.69
CA ASP A 204 13.92 -5.68 6.52
C ASP A 204 13.25 -5.71 7.91
N VAL A 205 12.91 -4.56 8.49
CA VAL A 205 12.42 -4.46 9.89
C VAL A 205 11.09 -5.22 10.11
N ASP A 206 10.86 -5.82 11.27
CA ASP A 206 9.55 -6.39 11.56
C ASP A 206 8.49 -5.27 11.64
N ILE A 207 7.45 -5.37 10.81
CA ILE A 207 6.36 -4.41 10.71
C ILE A 207 5.62 -4.19 12.03
N ARG A 208 5.54 -5.22 12.88
CA ARG A 208 4.92 -5.13 14.21
C ARG A 208 5.69 -4.21 15.14
N THR A 209 6.98 -4.00 14.86
CA THR A 209 7.90 -3.19 15.67
C THR A 209 8.38 -1.93 14.97
N CYS A 210 7.96 -1.65 13.73
CA CYS A 210 8.50 -0.55 12.95
C CYS A 210 8.22 0.82 13.57
N GLY A 211 7.13 0.99 14.33
CA GLY A 211 6.85 2.20 15.11
C GLY A 211 7.95 2.58 16.12
N ARG A 212 8.87 1.65 16.46
CA ARG A 212 10.03 1.95 17.31
C ARG A 212 11.16 2.68 16.57
N LEU A 213 11.12 2.70 15.24
CA LEU A 213 12.10 3.43 14.43
C LEU A 213 11.84 4.93 14.58
N LYS A 214 12.76 5.62 15.25
CA LYS A 214 12.75 7.08 15.30
C LYS A 214 13.34 7.62 14.00
N PHE A 215 12.49 8.24 13.19
CA PHE A 215 12.90 9.01 12.02
C PHE A 215 13.07 10.46 12.42
N PRO A 216 14.25 11.05 12.24
CA PRO A 216 14.31 12.49 12.20
C PRO A 216 13.49 12.98 10.99
N LYS A 217 12.81 14.11 11.18
CA LYS A 217 11.83 14.65 10.21
C LYS A 217 12.41 14.78 8.80
N THR A 218 13.68 15.17 8.70
CA THR A 218 14.39 15.31 7.41
C THR A 218 14.45 14.00 6.64
N GLN A 219 14.78 12.88 7.28
CA GLN A 219 14.78 11.58 6.61
C GLN A 219 13.37 11.12 6.25
N ALA A 220 12.37 11.35 7.10
CA ALA A 220 10.98 11.00 6.77
C ALA A 220 10.50 11.74 5.50
N GLU A 221 10.80 13.04 5.40
CA GLU A 221 10.49 13.86 4.23
C GLU A 221 11.27 13.41 2.98
N GLU A 222 12.57 13.12 3.10
CA GLU A 222 13.39 12.62 1.99
C GLU A 222 12.86 11.27 1.47
N ILE A 223 12.56 10.33 2.37
CA ILE A 223 11.99 9.02 2.02
C ILE A 223 10.65 9.21 1.34
N GLY A 224 9.78 10.06 1.90
CA GLY A 224 8.46 10.31 1.33
C GLY A 224 8.51 10.94 -0.06
N LYS A 225 9.44 11.86 -0.31
CA LYS A 225 9.67 12.42 -1.66
C LYS A 225 10.10 11.33 -2.65
N VAL A 226 11.03 10.46 -2.25
CA VAL A 226 11.53 9.37 -3.09
C VAL A 226 10.41 8.37 -3.40
N THR A 227 9.70 7.87 -2.39
CA THR A 227 8.64 6.87 -2.58
C THR A 227 7.46 7.44 -3.34
N HIS A 228 7.02 8.66 -3.03
CA HIS A 228 5.95 9.33 -3.77
C HIS A 228 6.27 9.44 -5.26
N ARG A 229 7.48 9.88 -5.62
CA ARG A 229 7.85 10.06 -7.01
C ARG A 229 8.03 8.72 -7.75
N LEU A 230 8.48 7.67 -7.06
CA LEU A 230 8.50 6.30 -7.60
C LEU A 230 7.08 5.79 -7.88
N VAL A 231 6.16 5.96 -6.93
CA VAL A 231 4.73 5.62 -7.09
C VAL A 231 4.13 6.40 -8.26
N LEU A 232 4.36 7.70 -8.34
CA LEU A 232 3.88 8.55 -9.45
C LEU A 232 4.41 8.09 -10.81
N SER A 233 5.69 7.74 -10.89
CA SER A 233 6.34 7.30 -12.14
C SER A 233 5.77 5.96 -12.61
N HIS A 234 5.42 5.08 -11.67
CA HIS A 234 4.76 3.81 -11.96
C HIS A 234 3.29 3.99 -12.38
N LEU A 235 2.53 4.82 -11.67
CA LEU A 235 1.09 5.02 -11.91
C LEU A 235 0.78 5.95 -13.09
N GLY A 236 1.69 6.85 -13.44
CA GLY A 236 1.47 7.91 -14.43
C GLY A 236 0.48 9.01 -14.01
N ARG A 237 -0.05 8.95 -12.78
CA ARG A 237 -1.01 9.89 -12.21
C ARG A 237 -0.89 9.93 -10.68
N GLU A 238 -1.42 11.00 -10.09
CA GLU A 238 -1.49 11.16 -8.63
C GLU A 238 -2.54 10.23 -8.00
N LEU A 239 -2.22 9.72 -6.81
CA LEU A 239 -3.18 8.98 -5.99
C LEU A 239 -4.23 9.93 -5.42
N LYS A 240 -5.48 9.47 -5.33
CA LYS A 240 -6.59 10.30 -4.82
C LYS A 240 -6.40 10.63 -3.34
N SER A 241 -5.85 9.70 -2.58
CA SER A 241 -5.58 9.84 -1.14
C SER A 241 -4.34 10.70 -0.83
N TYR A 242 -3.41 10.85 -1.77
CA TYR A 242 -2.10 11.47 -1.48
C TYR A 242 -2.15 12.95 -1.06
N PRO A 243 -2.93 13.85 -1.71
CA PRO A 243 -3.03 15.24 -1.27
C PRO A 243 -3.47 15.39 0.19
N PHE A 244 -4.35 14.49 0.65
CA PHE A 244 -4.83 14.49 2.02
C PHE A 244 -3.75 14.00 3.00
N ILE A 245 -3.08 12.88 2.67
CA ILE A 245 -1.97 12.34 3.47
C ILE A 245 -0.85 13.36 3.65
N LYS A 246 -0.49 14.07 2.58
CA LYS A 246 0.52 15.13 2.64
C LYS A 246 0.10 16.25 3.59
N LYS A 247 -1.15 16.72 3.46
CA LYS A 247 -1.70 17.77 4.31
C LYS A 247 -1.71 17.38 5.79
N MET A 248 -2.02 16.12 6.12
CA MET A 248 -1.98 15.64 7.50
C MET A 248 -0.57 15.62 8.10
N ALA A 249 0.43 15.20 7.32
CA ALA A 249 1.82 15.22 7.76
C ALA A 249 2.33 16.63 8.10
N GLU A 250 1.71 17.67 7.54
CA GLU A 250 1.98 19.08 7.85
C GLU A 250 1.31 19.54 9.17
N PHE A 251 0.24 18.88 9.63
CA PHE A 251 -0.50 19.24 10.85
C PHE A 251 -0.09 18.45 12.11
N SER A 252 0.61 17.33 11.98
CA SER A 252 1.13 16.56 13.13
C SER A 252 2.36 17.21 13.80
N ILE A 253 2.46 18.54 13.75
CA ILE A 253 3.54 19.40 14.31
C ILE A 253 2.92 20.33 15.35
#